data_AF-A0A497PE73-F1
#
_entry.id   AF-A0A497PE73-F1
#
_cell.length_a   1.000
_cell.length_b   1.000
_cell.length_c   1.000
_cell.angle_alpha   90.00
_cell.angle_beta   90.00
_cell.angle_gamma   90.00
#
_symmetry.space_group_name_H-M   'P 1'
#
loop_
_entity.id
_entity.type
_entity.pdbx_description
1 polymer ?
#
loop_
_entity_poly.entity_id
_entity_poly.type
_entity_poly.pdbx_seq_one_letter_code
_entity_poly.pdbx_strand_id
1 'polypeptide(L)'
;MRCKCCKDKFEVKYFLQKYCMDKDECIKAFSESVKEKKQKTESKAWNKEKRQRIDKLKTLTDWKKDLEKLINAIVRLIDKGNPCMMCSGHPMKRINACHYHAVGGNDTIRFNLFNIWAGCHSCNSEKGGNIHGYDMLLIEKQGRERWEYVKFELLRTYSYIGLSIPEIKEAIVIARQIKKELEKIDQVYSHEARWKLRTKYNERLNIYKQNE
;
A
#
# COMPACT_ATOMS: atom_id res chain seq x y z
N MET A 1 3.86 -2.59 47.62
CA MET A 1 4.08 -2.29 46.17
C MET A 1 5.25 -1.33 46.02
N ARG A 2 5.85 -1.14 44.84
CA ARG A 2 6.90 -0.10 44.63
C ARG A 2 6.38 1.05 43.78
N CYS A 3 6.67 2.28 44.19
CA CYS A 3 6.23 3.49 43.50
C CYS A 3 6.86 3.58 42.11
N LYS A 4 6.08 3.90 41.07
CA LYS A 4 6.61 4.04 39.71
C LYS A 4 7.56 5.25 39.56
N CYS A 5 7.33 6.31 40.34
CA CYS A 5 8.15 7.53 40.38
C CYS A 5 9.40 7.31 41.26
N CYS A 6 9.27 7.31 42.59
CA CYS A 6 10.41 7.28 43.52
C CYS A 6 10.99 5.87 43.82
N LYS A 7 10.38 4.78 43.31
CA LYS A 7 10.80 3.38 43.53
C LYS A 7 10.70 2.82 44.96
N ASP A 8 10.36 3.64 45.94
CA ASP A 8 10.16 3.22 47.34
C ASP A 8 9.03 2.21 47.48
N LYS A 9 9.13 1.35 48.50
CA LYS A 9 8.03 0.47 48.92
C LYS A 9 6.95 1.31 49.60
N PHE A 10 5.69 1.07 49.24
CA PHE A 10 4.54 1.71 49.85
C PHE A 10 3.35 0.73 49.95
N GLU A 11 2.43 1.03 50.86
CA GLU A 11 1.17 0.30 51.03
C GLU A 11 0.09 0.83 50.08
N VAL A 12 -0.59 -0.10 49.41
CA VAL A 12 -1.56 0.21 48.36
C VAL A 12 -2.91 0.48 49.02
N LYS A 13 -3.43 1.72 48.93
CA LYS A 13 -4.72 2.10 49.52
C LYS A 13 -5.89 1.99 48.53
N TYR A 14 -5.59 2.11 47.23
CA TYR A 14 -6.59 2.07 46.16
C TYR A 14 -6.27 0.98 45.12
N PHE A 15 -7.31 0.45 44.49
CA PHE A 15 -7.18 -0.54 43.42
C PHE A 15 -6.33 0.01 42.25
N LEU A 16 -5.33 -0.77 41.80
CA LEU A 16 -4.38 -0.43 40.73
C LEU A 16 -3.50 0.82 40.98
N GLN A 17 -3.33 1.26 42.23
CA GLN A 17 -2.44 2.38 42.56
C GLN A 17 -0.98 2.07 42.19
N LYS A 18 -0.35 2.97 41.42
CA LYS A 18 1.03 2.79 40.90
C LYS A 18 2.05 3.77 41.48
N TYR A 19 1.60 4.78 42.23
CA TYR A 19 2.43 5.87 42.75
C TYR A 19 2.23 5.98 44.26
N CYS A 20 3.30 6.35 44.97
CA CYS A 20 3.23 6.75 46.38
C CYS A 20 2.37 8.02 46.51
N MET A 21 1.61 8.18 47.58
CA MET A 21 0.84 9.42 47.82
C MET A 21 1.44 10.28 48.93
N ASP A 22 2.68 9.96 49.32
CA ASP A 22 3.35 10.54 50.48
C ASP A 22 4.32 11.66 50.09
N LYS A 23 4.72 11.73 48.80
CA LYS A 23 5.65 12.73 48.26
C LYS A 23 4.97 13.53 47.16
N ASP A 24 5.11 14.86 47.18
CA ASP A 24 4.54 15.78 46.18
C ASP A 24 4.93 15.41 44.74
N GLU A 25 6.16 14.98 44.53
CA GLU A 25 6.66 14.53 43.23
C GLU A 25 5.91 13.30 42.71
N CYS A 26 5.61 12.33 43.59
CA CYS A 26 4.79 11.16 43.22
C CYS A 26 3.35 11.56 42.85
N ILE A 27 2.77 12.52 43.57
CA ILE A 27 1.39 13.00 43.36
C ILE A 27 1.29 13.76 42.02
N LYS A 28 2.27 14.61 41.72
CA LYS A 28 2.39 15.29 40.42
C LYS A 28 2.52 14.28 39.28
N ALA A 29 3.45 13.33 39.40
CA ALA A 29 3.67 12.28 38.40
C ALA A 29 2.43 11.40 38.18
N PHE A 30 1.65 11.11 39.23
CA PHE A 30 0.36 10.44 39.10
C PHE A 30 -0.62 11.28 38.29
N SER A 31 -0.79 12.54 38.64
CA SER A 31 -1.72 13.46 37.98
C SER A 31 -1.40 13.63 36.49
N GLU A 32 -0.12 13.77 36.14
CA GLU A 32 0.35 13.79 34.76
C GLU A 32 0.04 12.48 34.03
N SER A 33 0.30 11.33 34.65
CA SER A 33 -0.01 10.03 34.05
C SER A 33 -1.50 9.82 33.77
N VAL A 34 -2.38 10.41 34.59
CA VAL A 34 -3.84 10.38 34.39
C VAL A 34 -4.21 11.30 33.23
N LYS A 35 -3.67 12.53 33.19
CA LYS A 35 -3.88 13.48 32.07
C LYS A 35 -3.42 12.88 30.73
N GLU A 36 -2.22 12.30 30.67
CA GLU A 36 -1.70 11.65 29.46
C GLU A 36 -2.58 10.49 28.99
N LYS A 37 -3.05 9.65 29.92
CA LYS A 37 -3.96 8.55 29.57
C LYS A 37 -5.29 9.06 29.04
N LYS A 38 -5.85 10.11 29.66
CA LYS A 38 -7.09 10.74 29.21
C LYS A 38 -6.91 11.30 27.79
N GLN A 39 -5.87 12.09 27.56
CA GLN A 39 -5.53 12.63 26.23
C GLN A 39 -5.32 11.53 25.18
N LYS A 40 -4.58 10.46 25.50
CA LYS A 40 -4.42 9.31 24.60
C LYS A 40 -5.75 8.63 24.28
N THR A 41 -6.66 8.54 25.25
CA THR A 41 -7.96 7.88 25.07
C THR A 41 -8.89 8.74 24.22
N GLU A 42 -8.96 10.04 24.51
CA GLU A 42 -9.72 11.03 23.73
C GLU A 42 -9.18 11.11 22.30
N SER A 43 -7.86 11.16 22.10
CA SER A 43 -7.23 11.16 20.78
C SER A 43 -7.56 9.88 19.99
N LYS A 44 -7.54 8.70 20.64
CA LYS A 44 -7.94 7.44 20.00
C LYS A 44 -9.42 7.44 19.61
N ALA A 45 -10.30 7.91 20.50
CA ALA A 45 -11.73 7.99 20.24
C ALA A 45 -12.01 8.95 19.07
N TRP A 46 -11.43 10.15 19.10
CA TRP A 46 -11.51 11.13 18.03
C TRP A 46 -11.01 10.60 16.69
N ASN A 47 -9.86 9.92 16.67
CA ASN A 47 -9.32 9.32 15.45
C ASN A 47 -10.23 8.22 14.88
N LYS A 48 -10.87 7.42 15.75
CA LYS A 48 -11.84 6.41 15.34
C LYS A 48 -13.07 7.06 14.71
N GLU A 49 -13.63 8.07 15.37
CA GLU A 49 -14.80 8.78 14.89
C GLU A 49 -14.52 9.53 13.58
N LYS A 50 -13.40 10.25 13.52
CA LYS A 50 -12.93 10.93 12.30
C LYS A 50 -12.78 9.95 11.14
N ARG A 51 -12.20 8.77 11.38
CA ARG A 51 -12.07 7.73 10.36
C ARG A 51 -13.44 7.23 9.89
N GLN A 52 -14.39 7.00 10.79
CA GLN A 52 -15.75 6.59 10.44
C GLN A 52 -16.48 7.66 9.61
N ARG A 53 -16.34 8.94 9.98
CA ARG A 53 -16.92 10.05 9.20
C ARG A 53 -16.33 10.12 7.79
N ILE A 54 -15.00 10.04 7.66
CA ILE A 54 -14.32 10.03 6.35
C ILE A 54 -14.75 8.81 5.53
N ASP A 55 -14.82 7.63 6.15
CA ASP A 55 -15.21 6.38 5.49
C ASP A 55 -16.63 6.45 4.90
N LYS A 56 -17.57 7.10 5.62
CA LYS A 56 -18.95 7.34 5.17
C LYS A 56 -19.05 8.35 4.02
N LEU A 57 -18.12 9.30 3.93
CA LEU A 57 -18.13 10.34 2.90
C LEU A 57 -17.39 9.92 1.62
N LYS A 58 -16.54 8.89 1.68
CA LYS A 58 -15.75 8.46 0.53
C LYS A 58 -16.61 7.77 -0.52
N THR A 59 -16.49 8.27 -1.75
CA THR A 59 -17.10 7.67 -2.93
C THR A 59 -16.33 6.43 -3.37
N LEU A 60 -16.93 5.63 -4.26
CA LEU A 60 -16.25 4.49 -4.91
C LEU A 60 -14.93 4.93 -5.56
N THR A 61 -14.92 6.08 -6.22
CA THR A 61 -13.73 6.65 -6.87
C THR A 61 -12.63 6.98 -5.87
N ASP A 62 -12.97 7.48 -4.69
CA ASP A 62 -11.98 7.75 -3.63
C ASP A 62 -11.35 6.46 -3.10
N TRP A 63 -12.16 5.41 -2.95
CA TRP A 63 -11.68 4.08 -2.59
C TRP A 63 -10.75 3.49 -3.65
N LYS A 64 -11.12 3.61 -4.94
CA LYS A 64 -10.25 3.20 -6.06
C LYS A 64 -8.91 3.95 -6.04
N LYS A 65 -8.90 5.26 -5.81
CA LYS A 65 -7.67 6.06 -5.69
C LYS A 65 -6.79 5.62 -4.53
N ASP A 66 -7.38 5.26 -3.39
CA ASP A 66 -6.63 4.77 -2.24
C ASP A 66 -6.00 3.40 -2.49
N LEU A 67 -6.72 2.50 -3.15
CA LEU A 67 -6.18 1.21 -3.57
C LEU A 67 -5.05 1.41 -4.59
N GLU A 68 -5.26 2.26 -5.60
CA GLU A 68 -4.26 2.53 -6.64
C GLU A 68 -2.94 3.06 -6.06
N LYS A 69 -2.99 3.94 -5.04
CA LYS A 69 -1.77 4.40 -4.34
C LYS A 69 -0.97 3.26 -3.73
N LEU A 70 -1.65 2.25 -3.16
CA LEU A 70 -1.02 1.07 -2.58
C LEU A 70 -0.46 0.15 -3.67
N ILE A 71 -1.24 -0.12 -4.72
CA ILE A 71 -0.79 -0.91 -5.88
C ILE A 71 0.45 -0.28 -6.52
N ASN A 72 0.43 1.04 -6.75
CA ASN A 72 1.57 1.77 -7.30
C ASN A 72 2.80 1.68 -6.38
N ALA A 73 2.62 1.62 -5.05
CA ALA A 73 3.72 1.40 -4.13
C ALA A 73 4.28 -0.02 -4.22
N ILE A 74 3.42 -1.03 -4.32
CA ILE A 74 3.81 -2.44 -4.52
C ILE A 74 4.64 -2.58 -5.81
N VAL A 75 4.17 -1.99 -6.93
CA VAL A 75 4.90 -2.01 -8.21
C VAL A 75 6.30 -1.42 -8.06
N ARG A 76 6.44 -0.26 -7.41
CA ARG A 76 7.75 0.36 -7.17
C ARG A 76 8.69 -0.51 -6.34
N LEU A 77 8.16 -1.28 -5.39
CA LEU A 77 8.94 -2.20 -4.56
C LEU A 77 9.38 -3.45 -5.36
N ILE A 78 8.48 -4.03 -6.16
CA ILE A 78 8.81 -5.17 -7.03
C ILE A 78 9.85 -4.77 -8.08
N ASP A 79 9.68 -3.59 -8.68
CA ASP A 79 10.55 -3.08 -9.74
C ASP A 79 11.74 -2.26 -9.22
N LYS A 80 12.03 -2.33 -7.91
CA LYS A 80 13.19 -1.67 -7.32
C LYS A 80 14.45 -2.04 -8.10
N GLY A 81 15.25 -1.02 -8.45
CA GLY A 81 16.49 -1.16 -9.21
C GLY A 81 16.31 -1.43 -10.71
N ASN A 82 15.09 -1.55 -11.24
CA ASN A 82 14.87 -1.72 -12.67
C ASN A 82 14.97 -0.37 -13.39
N PRO A 83 15.62 -0.26 -14.57
CA PRO A 83 15.51 0.93 -15.40
C PRO A 83 14.07 1.13 -15.91
N CYS A 84 13.81 2.30 -16.50
CA CYS A 84 12.50 2.61 -17.07
C CYS A 84 12.06 1.55 -18.09
N MET A 85 10.89 0.95 -17.89
CA MET A 85 10.31 -0.07 -18.78
C MET A 85 9.80 0.46 -20.13
N MET A 86 9.98 1.75 -20.41
CA MET A 86 9.56 2.37 -21.67
C MET A 86 10.71 2.96 -22.49
N CYS A 87 11.85 3.28 -21.89
CA CYS A 87 12.95 3.91 -22.64
C CYS A 87 14.34 3.40 -22.31
N SER A 88 14.47 2.47 -21.35
CA SER A 88 15.74 1.87 -20.87
C SER A 88 16.85 2.86 -20.50
N GLY A 89 16.55 4.16 -20.51
CA GLY A 89 17.52 5.23 -20.34
C GLY A 89 17.91 5.46 -18.89
N HIS A 90 18.50 6.64 -18.67
CA HIS A 90 19.12 7.09 -17.42
C HIS A 90 18.37 6.71 -16.13
N PRO A 91 19.11 6.58 -15.02
CA PRO A 91 18.54 6.37 -13.68
C PRO A 91 17.35 7.31 -13.43
N MET A 92 16.23 6.71 -13.06
CA MET A 92 15.00 7.47 -12.82
C MET A 92 15.17 8.31 -11.55
N LYS A 93 15.22 9.64 -11.69
CA LYS A 93 15.18 10.57 -10.54
C LYS A 93 13.94 10.35 -9.67
N ARG A 94 12.81 10.01 -10.31
CA ARG A 94 11.55 9.64 -9.68
C ARG A 94 10.96 8.42 -10.38
N ILE A 95 10.73 7.36 -9.62
CA ILE A 95 10.11 6.14 -10.11
C ILE A 95 8.60 6.28 -10.02
N ASN A 96 7.92 6.19 -11.16
CA ASN A 96 6.46 6.13 -11.23
C ASN A 96 6.00 4.70 -11.50
N ALA A 97 4.75 4.39 -11.17
CA ALA A 97 4.09 3.16 -11.57
C ALA A 97 3.21 3.51 -12.78
N CYS A 98 3.61 3.04 -13.96
CA CYS A 98 3.06 3.45 -15.24
C CYS A 98 2.21 2.32 -15.82
N HIS A 99 0.96 2.64 -16.16
CA HIS A 99 0.06 1.69 -16.81
C HIS A 99 0.47 1.44 -18.26
N TYR A 100 0.48 0.17 -18.68
CA TYR A 100 0.61 -0.21 -20.09
C TYR A 100 -0.68 0.14 -20.84
N HIS A 101 -1.82 -0.37 -20.36
CA HIS A 101 -3.14 0.02 -20.83
C HIS A 101 -3.67 1.18 -19.99
N ALA A 102 -3.90 2.31 -20.65
CA ALA A 102 -4.38 3.51 -19.99
C ALA A 102 -5.71 3.27 -19.26
N VAL A 103 -5.79 3.79 -18.03
CA VAL A 103 -6.91 3.56 -17.12
C VAL A 103 -8.22 4.17 -17.60
N GLY A 104 -8.17 5.27 -18.36
CA GLY A 104 -9.36 5.96 -18.85
C GLY A 104 -10.28 5.10 -19.72
N GLY A 105 -9.72 4.13 -20.46
CA GLY A 105 -10.48 3.15 -21.24
C GLY A 105 -10.51 1.74 -20.65
N ASN A 106 -9.67 1.45 -19.65
CA ASN A 106 -9.40 0.09 -19.17
C ASN A 106 -9.44 0.03 -17.63
N ASP A 107 -10.49 0.59 -17.01
CA ASP A 107 -10.64 0.64 -15.56
C ASP A 107 -10.65 -0.76 -14.90
N THR A 108 -11.08 -1.79 -15.64
CA THR A 108 -11.15 -3.18 -15.18
C THR A 108 -9.77 -3.71 -14.79
N ILE A 109 -8.74 -3.42 -15.57
CA ILE A 109 -7.35 -3.84 -15.31
C ILE A 109 -6.51 -2.77 -14.61
N ARG A 110 -7.14 -1.74 -14.02
CA ARG A 110 -6.46 -0.63 -13.31
C ARG A 110 -5.49 -1.13 -12.23
N PHE A 111 -5.85 -2.18 -11.51
CA PHE A 111 -5.11 -2.69 -10.36
C PHE A 111 -4.25 -3.91 -10.67
N ASN A 112 -4.30 -4.43 -11.90
CA ASN A 112 -3.58 -5.64 -12.28
C ASN A 112 -2.08 -5.32 -12.34
N LEU A 113 -1.27 -6.02 -11.55
CA LEU A 113 0.17 -5.77 -11.45
C LEU A 113 0.93 -6.05 -12.77
N PHE A 114 0.36 -6.82 -13.69
CA PHE A 114 0.92 -7.02 -15.03
C PHE A 114 0.66 -5.83 -15.96
N ASN A 115 -0.37 -5.03 -15.67
CA ASN A 115 -0.66 -3.81 -16.40
C ASN A 115 0.21 -2.63 -15.92
N ILE A 116 1.01 -2.77 -14.86
CA ILE A 116 1.70 -1.64 -14.23
C ILE A 116 3.18 -1.96 -13.98
N TRP A 117 4.05 -1.09 -14.48
CA TRP A 117 5.49 -1.26 -14.35
C TRP A 117 6.20 0.05 -14.00
N ALA A 118 7.39 -0.04 -13.43
CA ALA A 118 8.20 1.13 -13.12
C ALA A 118 8.61 1.89 -14.40
N GLY A 119 8.40 3.21 -14.36
CA GLY A 119 8.74 4.10 -15.47
C GLY A 119 9.11 5.50 -15.03
N CYS A 120 9.80 6.23 -15.92
CA CYS A 120 10.23 7.59 -15.66
C CYS A 120 9.07 8.59 -15.89
N HIS A 121 9.19 9.78 -15.30
CA HIS A 121 8.17 10.83 -15.45
C HIS A 121 7.99 11.29 -16.90
N SER A 122 9.07 11.52 -17.65
CA SER A 122 8.98 11.94 -19.06
C SER A 122 8.20 10.95 -19.91
N CYS A 123 8.48 9.65 -19.81
CA CYS A 123 7.72 8.63 -20.54
C CYS A 123 6.25 8.56 -20.10
N ASN A 124 5.98 8.65 -18.79
CA ASN A 124 4.62 8.56 -18.26
C ASN A 124 3.74 9.78 -18.58
N SER A 125 4.32 10.98 -18.58
CA SER A 125 3.56 12.23 -18.63
C SER A 125 3.73 12.98 -19.95
N GLU A 126 4.94 13.10 -20.47
CA GLU A 126 5.22 13.90 -21.68
C GLU A 126 5.02 13.10 -22.96
N LYS A 127 5.35 11.79 -22.95
CA LYS A 127 5.31 10.92 -24.13
C LYS A 127 4.06 10.05 -24.24
N GLY A 128 3.00 10.40 -23.52
CA GLY A 128 1.72 9.67 -23.56
C GLY A 128 1.84 8.17 -23.23
N GLY A 129 2.76 7.78 -22.34
CA GLY A 129 2.97 6.38 -21.95
C GLY A 129 3.95 5.60 -22.84
N ASN A 130 4.46 6.19 -23.93
CA ASN A 130 5.47 5.60 -24.82
C ASN A 130 5.29 4.09 -25.11
N ILE A 131 4.08 3.72 -25.57
CA ILE A 131 3.67 2.31 -25.73
C ILE A 131 4.62 1.51 -26.63
N HIS A 132 5.16 2.10 -27.70
CA HIS A 132 6.14 1.43 -28.55
C HIS A 132 7.41 1.04 -27.78
N GLY A 133 7.91 1.93 -26.92
CA GLY A 133 9.06 1.61 -26.07
C GLY A 133 8.72 0.57 -24.99
N TYR A 134 7.48 0.58 -24.50
CA TYR A 134 6.95 -0.45 -23.61
C TYR A 134 6.93 -1.82 -24.29
N ASP A 135 6.45 -1.90 -25.53
CA ASP A 135 6.42 -3.13 -26.32
C ASP A 135 7.82 -3.71 -26.48
N MET A 136 8.78 -2.90 -26.94
CA MET A 136 10.15 -3.37 -27.17
C MET A 136 10.80 -3.89 -25.89
N LEU A 137 10.71 -3.14 -24.78
CA LEU A 137 11.38 -3.51 -23.55
C LEU A 137 10.69 -4.66 -22.81
N LEU A 138 9.37 -4.81 -22.95
CA LEU A 138 8.67 -5.95 -22.39
C LEU A 138 9.04 -7.22 -23.15
N ILE A 139 9.11 -7.18 -24.48
CA ILE A 139 9.61 -8.31 -25.29
C ILE A 139 11.07 -8.64 -24.91
N GLU A 140 11.94 -7.63 -24.80
CA GLU A 140 13.35 -7.82 -24.47
C GLU A 140 13.53 -8.44 -23.07
N LYS A 141 12.82 -7.92 -22.06
CA LYS A 141 13.05 -8.27 -20.65
C LYS A 141 12.22 -9.43 -20.15
N GLN A 142 11.04 -9.66 -20.73
CA GLN A 142 10.08 -10.67 -20.30
C GLN A 142 9.78 -11.72 -21.38
N GLY A 143 10.18 -11.48 -22.63
CA GLY A 143 9.87 -12.38 -23.74
C GLY A 143 8.53 -12.07 -24.41
N ARG A 144 8.38 -12.58 -25.63
CA ARG A 144 7.22 -12.32 -26.49
C ARG A 144 5.90 -12.79 -25.89
N GLU A 145 5.87 -13.99 -25.32
CA GLU A 145 4.64 -14.56 -24.74
C GLU A 145 4.05 -13.69 -23.61
N ARG A 146 4.92 -13.18 -22.74
CA ARG A 146 4.53 -12.29 -21.63
C ARG A 146 4.05 -10.94 -22.13
N TRP A 147 4.69 -10.43 -23.18
CA TRP A 147 4.24 -9.22 -23.85
C TRP A 147 2.85 -9.41 -24.50
N GLU A 148 2.62 -10.52 -25.21
CA GLU A 148 1.32 -10.85 -25.81
C GLU A 148 0.23 -10.98 -24.74
N TYR A 149 0.55 -11.62 -23.61
CA TYR A 149 -0.35 -11.70 -22.47
C TYR A 149 -0.75 -10.32 -21.95
N VAL A 150 0.22 -9.41 -21.73
CA VAL A 150 -0.06 -8.06 -21.24
C VAL A 150 -0.84 -7.25 -22.28
N LYS A 151 -0.46 -7.34 -23.55
CA LYS A 151 -1.04 -6.52 -24.63
C LYS A 151 -2.45 -6.95 -25.01
N PHE A 152 -2.71 -8.25 -25.08
CA PHE A 152 -3.95 -8.78 -25.63
C PHE A 152 -4.77 -9.54 -24.59
N GLU A 153 -4.16 -10.49 -23.89
CA GLU A 153 -4.92 -11.43 -23.05
C GLU A 153 -5.47 -10.78 -21.78
N LEU A 154 -4.76 -9.85 -21.14
CA LEU A 154 -5.27 -9.15 -19.96
C LEU A 154 -6.65 -8.51 -20.18
N LEU A 155 -6.86 -7.84 -21.32
CA LEU A 155 -8.13 -7.20 -21.66
C LEU A 155 -9.21 -8.21 -22.01
N ARG A 156 -8.84 -9.31 -22.68
CA ARG A 156 -9.75 -10.39 -23.05
C ARG A 156 -10.24 -11.15 -21.81
N THR A 157 -9.32 -11.49 -20.91
CA THR A 157 -9.62 -12.24 -19.68
C THR A 157 -10.42 -11.40 -18.70
N TYR A 158 -10.10 -10.10 -18.56
CA TYR A 158 -10.69 -9.22 -17.55
C TYR A 158 -11.50 -8.08 -18.16
N SER A 159 -12.48 -8.45 -18.98
CA SER A 159 -13.36 -7.51 -19.69
C SER A 159 -14.34 -6.77 -18.76
N TYR A 160 -14.71 -7.37 -17.62
CA TYR A 160 -15.53 -6.75 -16.58
C TYR A 160 -15.25 -7.37 -15.20
N ILE A 161 -15.19 -6.54 -14.16
CA ILE A 161 -15.01 -7.00 -12.76
C ILE A 161 -16.06 -6.39 -11.84
N GLY A 162 -16.39 -5.10 -12.01
CA GLY A 162 -17.49 -4.46 -11.26
C GLY A 162 -17.26 -4.37 -9.74
N LEU A 163 -16.04 -4.05 -9.30
CA LEU A 163 -15.70 -4.02 -7.86
C LEU A 163 -16.60 -3.10 -7.02
N SER A 164 -17.15 -3.69 -5.96
CA SER A 164 -17.90 -2.98 -4.91
C SER A 164 -16.98 -2.30 -3.89
N ILE A 165 -17.52 -1.35 -3.12
CA ILE A 165 -16.77 -0.68 -2.04
C ILE A 165 -16.23 -1.68 -1.00
N PRO A 166 -17.00 -2.68 -0.52
CA PRO A 166 -16.49 -3.69 0.39
C PRO A 166 -15.28 -4.46 -0.16
N GLU A 167 -15.32 -4.89 -1.42
CA GLU A 167 -14.22 -5.62 -2.06
C GLU A 167 -12.97 -4.74 -2.21
N ILE A 168 -13.12 -3.46 -2.57
CA ILE A 168 -11.99 -2.53 -2.62
C ILE A 168 -11.38 -2.33 -1.23
N LYS A 169 -12.21 -2.24 -0.18
CA LYS A 169 -11.72 -2.12 1.20
C LYS A 169 -10.94 -3.36 1.64
N GLU A 170 -11.39 -4.55 1.25
CA GLU A 170 -10.67 -5.80 1.49
C GLU A 170 -9.32 -5.82 0.75
N ALA A 171 -9.33 -5.51 -0.55
CA ALA A 171 -8.11 -5.41 -1.35
C ALA A 171 -7.11 -4.38 -0.77
N ILE A 172 -7.59 -3.26 -0.22
CA ILE A 172 -6.75 -2.26 0.47
C ILE A 172 -6.06 -2.86 1.70
N VAL A 173 -6.75 -3.70 2.49
CA VAL A 173 -6.14 -4.36 3.65
C VAL A 173 -5.03 -5.30 3.20
N ILE A 174 -5.29 -6.10 2.17
CA ILE A 174 -4.33 -7.04 1.60
C ILE A 174 -3.13 -6.30 1.00
N ALA A 175 -3.36 -5.26 0.19
CA ALA A 175 -2.32 -4.45 -0.42
C ALA A 175 -1.39 -3.79 0.62
N ARG A 176 -1.94 -3.35 1.77
CA ARG A 176 -1.12 -2.84 2.89
C ARG A 176 -0.20 -3.90 3.48
N GLN A 177 -0.66 -5.14 3.60
CA GLN A 177 0.17 -6.25 4.10
C GLN A 177 1.28 -6.57 3.11
N ILE A 178 0.95 -6.75 1.83
CA ILE A 178 1.92 -6.99 0.75
C ILE A 178 2.99 -5.90 0.73
N LYS A 179 2.58 -4.63 0.76
CA LYS A 179 3.50 -3.49 0.80
C LYS A 179 4.46 -3.59 1.99
N LYS A 180 3.96 -3.83 3.20
CA LYS A 180 4.80 -3.95 4.40
C LYS A 180 5.79 -5.12 4.33
N GLU A 181 5.35 -6.25 3.78
CA GLU A 181 6.22 -7.42 3.58
C GLU A 181 7.34 -7.09 2.61
N LEU A 182 7.02 -6.48 1.46
CA LEU A 182 8.02 -6.06 0.48
C LEU A 182 8.97 -4.99 1.04
N GLU A 183 8.48 -4.02 1.81
CA GLU A 183 9.29 -3.02 2.50
C GLU A 183 10.24 -3.65 3.54
N LYS A 184 9.83 -4.74 4.18
CA LYS A 184 10.69 -5.46 5.15
C LYS A 184 11.80 -6.24 4.46
N ILE A 185 11.51 -6.83 3.29
CA ILE A 185 12.48 -7.61 2.52
C ILE A 185 13.49 -6.70 1.80
N ASP A 186 13.01 -5.59 1.25
CA ASP A 186 13.77 -4.49 0.63
C ASP A 186 14.83 -4.89 -0.44
N GLN A 187 14.61 -5.98 -1.16
CA GLN A 187 15.57 -6.51 -2.14
C GLN A 187 15.30 -6.07 -3.59
N VAL A 188 16.32 -6.23 -4.45
CA VAL A 188 16.21 -6.11 -5.91
C VAL A 188 15.95 -7.50 -6.50
N TYR A 189 15.05 -7.58 -7.48
CA TYR A 189 14.58 -8.83 -8.07
C TYR A 189 15.07 -9.01 -9.51
N SER A 190 15.23 -10.26 -9.95
CA SER A 190 15.42 -10.58 -11.39
C SER A 190 14.11 -10.38 -12.16
N HIS A 191 14.18 -10.32 -13.51
CA HIS A 191 12.98 -10.22 -14.34
C HIS A 191 11.98 -11.35 -14.08
N GLU A 192 12.48 -12.58 -13.90
CA GLU A 192 11.67 -13.75 -13.59
C GLU A 192 11.02 -13.67 -12.20
N ALA A 193 11.78 -13.27 -11.18
CA ALA A 193 11.24 -13.09 -9.83
C ALA A 193 10.15 -12.01 -9.79
N ARG A 194 10.34 -10.91 -10.53
CA ARG A 194 9.35 -9.84 -10.65
C ARG A 194 8.04 -10.34 -11.26
N TRP A 195 8.11 -11.20 -12.29
CA TRP A 195 6.93 -11.79 -12.88
C TRP A 195 6.20 -12.70 -11.88
N LYS A 196 6.92 -13.61 -11.21
CA LYS A 196 6.35 -14.50 -10.19
C LYS A 196 5.68 -13.74 -9.04
N LEU A 197 6.27 -12.64 -8.59
CA LEU A 197 5.68 -11.79 -7.56
C LEU A 197 4.38 -11.13 -8.04
N ARG A 198 4.31 -10.70 -9.30
CA ARG A 198 3.07 -10.15 -9.88
C ARG A 198 1.97 -11.20 -9.92
N THR A 199 2.27 -12.43 -10.34
CA THR A 199 1.32 -13.56 -10.29
C THR A 199 0.79 -13.74 -8.86
N LYS A 200 1.71 -14.00 -7.92
CA LYS A 200 1.40 -14.25 -6.50
C LYS A 200 0.56 -13.15 -5.88
N TYR A 201 0.89 -11.88 -6.14
CA TYR A 201 0.19 -10.76 -5.51
C TYR A 201 -1.10 -10.39 -6.21
N ASN A 202 -1.24 -10.60 -7.53
CA ASN A 202 -2.54 -10.51 -8.19
C ASN A 202 -3.53 -11.53 -7.62
N GLU A 203 -3.10 -12.79 -7.44
CA GLU A 203 -3.88 -13.84 -6.80
C GLU A 203 -4.25 -13.45 -5.37
N ARG A 204 -3.27 -13.02 -4.57
CA ARG A 204 -3.50 -12.63 -3.18
C ARG A 204 -4.44 -11.42 -3.04
N LEU A 205 -4.36 -10.44 -3.94
CA LEU A 205 -5.26 -9.29 -3.96
C LEU A 205 -6.72 -9.69 -4.23
N ASN A 206 -6.94 -10.84 -4.87
CA ASN A 206 -8.26 -11.44 -5.10
C ASN A 206 -9.24 -10.54 -5.87
N ILE A 207 -8.71 -9.61 -6.69
CA ILE A 207 -9.50 -8.70 -7.54
C ILE A 207 -9.88 -9.38 -8.86
N TYR A 208 -8.94 -10.15 -9.41
CA TYR A 208 -8.99 -10.69 -10.78
C TYR A 208 -9.32 -12.18 -10.76
N LYS A 209 -10.48 -12.54 -10.19
CA LYS A 209 -10.96 -13.93 -10.20
C LYS A 209 -11.24 -14.34 -11.65
N GLN A 210 -10.74 -15.49 -12.07
CA GLN A 210 -11.24 -16.09 -13.29
C GLN A 210 -12.68 -16.51 -13.00
N ASN A 211 -13.62 -16.10 -13.85
CA ASN A 211 -14.94 -16.72 -13.84
C ASN A 211 -14.71 -18.17 -14.28
N GLU A 212 -15.01 -19.12 -13.40
CA GLU A 212 -15.13 -20.54 -13.79
C GLU A 212 -16.20 -20.72 -14.87
#